data_AF-A0A835QSA9-F1
#
_entry.id   AF-A0A835QSA9-F1
#
_cell.length_a   1.000
_cell.length_b   1.000
_cell.length_c   1.000
_cell.angle_alpha   90.00
_cell.angle_beta   90.00
_cell.angle_gamma   90.00
#
_symmetry.space_group_name_H-M   'P 1'
#
loop_
_entity.id
_entity.type
_entity.pdbx_description
1 polymer ?
#
loop_
_entity_poly.entity_id
_entity_poly.type
_entity_poly.pdbx_seq_one_letter_code
_entity_poly.pdbx_strand_id
1 'polypeptide(L)'
;MGCSFSGLTALYNAVNGSGDVWINQNRFRIVKQLGEGGFAYVYLVKEVVSDGDADHSEISKKKFKNSDNGTYALKKIFIQSEEQLALVKEEIHVSSLFSHPNLLPLLDHAIIAVKGAQEGIWNYEAYLLFPVHLDGTLFDIAKLMQSKKEFYSPYCSSNIS
;
A
#
# COMPACT_ATOMS: atom_id res chain seq x y z
N MET A 1 22.06 -22.64 -27.10
CA MET A 1 22.46 -22.52 -25.69
C MET A 1 22.09 -21.14 -25.23
N GLY A 2 20.93 -21.01 -24.56
CA GLY A 2 20.32 -19.73 -24.24
C GLY A 2 20.79 -19.20 -22.89
N CYS A 3 21.40 -18.02 -22.89
CA CYS A 3 21.55 -17.22 -21.68
C CYS A 3 20.21 -16.52 -21.43
N SER A 4 19.36 -17.08 -20.57
CA SER A 4 18.18 -16.38 -20.07
C SER A 4 18.60 -15.60 -18.82
N PHE A 5 18.43 -14.28 -18.87
CA PHE A 5 18.84 -13.31 -17.86
C PHE A 5 18.11 -13.51 -16.52
N SER A 6 18.63 -14.38 -15.66
CA SER A 6 18.23 -14.50 -14.24
C SER A 6 18.88 -13.41 -13.37
N GLY A 7 18.92 -12.16 -13.85
CA GLY A 7 19.56 -11.03 -13.19
C GLY A 7 18.64 -10.18 -12.31
N LEU A 8 17.32 -10.29 -12.48
CA LEU A 8 16.35 -9.44 -11.76
C LEU A 8 16.13 -9.88 -10.30
N THR A 9 16.36 -11.15 -9.98
CA THR A 9 16.18 -11.67 -8.61
C THR A 9 17.34 -11.32 -7.68
N ALA A 10 18.57 -11.18 -8.22
CA ALA A 10 19.75 -10.86 -7.42
C ALA A 10 19.87 -9.36 -7.11
N LEU A 11 19.28 -8.49 -7.94
CA LEU A 11 19.25 -7.04 -7.67
C LEU A 11 18.26 -6.65 -6.57
N TYR A 12 17.22 -7.45 -6.31
CA TYR A 12 16.24 -7.16 -5.25
C TYR A 12 16.84 -7.28 -3.84
N ASN A 13 17.84 -8.17 -3.66
CA ASN A 13 18.44 -8.44 -2.35
C ASN A 13 19.76 -7.67 -2.09
N ALA A 14 20.48 -7.24 -3.14
CA ALA A 14 21.83 -6.67 -2.97
C ALA A 14 21.88 -5.14 -2.79
N VAL A 15 20.78 -4.41 -3.08
CA VAL A 15 20.74 -2.93 -3.01
C VAL A 15 19.90 -2.39 -1.84
N ASN A 16 19.11 -3.24 -1.17
CA ASN A 16 18.09 -2.83 -0.20
C ASN A 16 18.59 -2.76 1.27
N GLY A 17 19.70 -2.06 1.48
CA GLY A 17 20.08 -1.57 2.83
C GLY A 17 19.14 -0.46 3.36
N SER A 18 18.20 0.02 2.53
CA SER A 18 17.13 0.93 2.90
C SER A 18 15.81 0.36 2.38
N GLY A 19 14.82 0.18 3.25
CA GLY A 19 13.53 -0.49 2.99
C GLY A 19 12.66 0.16 1.91
N ASP A 20 13.10 0.09 0.66
CA ASP A 20 12.36 0.54 -0.50
C ASP A 20 11.65 -0.65 -1.17
N VAL A 21 10.43 -0.40 -1.64
CA VAL A 21 9.53 -1.36 -2.27
C VAL A 21 9.20 -0.87 -3.67
N TRP A 22 9.23 -1.78 -4.64
CA TRP A 22 8.82 -1.51 -6.00
C TRP A 22 7.43 -2.08 -6.23
N ILE A 23 6.52 -1.24 -6.72
CA ILE A 23 5.18 -1.63 -7.14
C ILE A 23 5.05 -1.21 -8.60
N ASN A 24 4.99 -2.19 -9.49
CA ASN A 24 5.06 -1.99 -10.94
C ASN A 24 6.28 -1.14 -11.33
N GLN A 25 6.06 0.09 -11.81
CA GLN A 25 7.13 1.00 -12.25
C GLN A 25 7.51 2.04 -11.20
N ASN A 26 6.81 2.08 -10.06
CA ASN A 26 6.96 3.12 -9.04
C ASN A 26 7.77 2.60 -7.84
N ARG A 27 8.68 3.44 -7.36
CA ARG A 27 9.52 3.16 -6.18
C ARG A 27 8.97 3.88 -4.97
N PHE A 28 8.83 3.14 -3.88
CA PHE A 28 8.34 3.65 -2.61
C PHE A 28 9.34 3.37 -1.51
N ARG A 29 9.57 4.34 -0.63
CA ARG A 29 10.37 4.18 0.58
C ARG A 29 9.46 3.94 1.77
N ILE A 30 9.72 2.88 2.54
CA ILE A 30 9.00 2.63 3.80
C ILE A 30 9.44 3.68 4.82
N VAL A 31 8.44 4.37 5.39
CA VAL A 31 8.64 5.41 6.41
C VAL A 31 8.41 4.83 7.81
N LYS A 32 7.28 4.17 8.03
CA LYS A 32 6.93 3.54 9.32
C LYS A 32 5.87 2.47 9.12
N GLN A 33 5.72 1.57 10.09
CA GLN A 33 4.59 0.65 10.16
C GLN A 33 3.36 1.37 10.76
N LEU A 34 2.19 1.17 10.15
CA LEU A 34 0.90 1.71 10.58
C LEU A 34 0.05 0.67 11.31
N GLY A 35 0.19 -0.61 10.95
CA GLY A 35 -0.59 -1.68 11.57
C GLY A 35 -0.11 -3.06 11.19
N GLU A 36 -0.58 -4.04 11.95
CA GLU A 36 -0.33 -5.47 11.75
C GLU A 36 -1.66 -6.21 11.83
N GLY A 37 -1.88 -7.12 10.89
CA GLY A 37 -2.89 -8.16 10.93
C GLY A 37 -2.19 -9.53 10.86
N GLY A 38 -2.96 -10.61 10.94
CA GLY A 38 -2.38 -11.96 11.09
C GLY A 38 -1.35 -12.36 10.02
N PHE A 39 -1.60 -12.03 8.75
CA PHE A 39 -0.69 -12.32 7.62
C PHE A 39 -0.33 -11.07 6.81
N ALA A 40 -0.63 -9.88 7.34
CA ALA A 40 -0.52 -8.65 6.59
C ALA A 40 0.02 -7.52 7.46
N TYR A 41 0.84 -6.67 6.87
CA TYR A 41 1.39 -5.49 7.51
C TYR A 41 1.01 -4.28 6.69
N VAL A 42 0.69 -3.18 7.37
CA VAL A 42 0.39 -1.91 6.72
C VAL A 42 1.52 -0.95 7.05
N TYR A 43 2.10 -0.34 6.01
CA TYR A 43 3.20 0.62 6.13
C TYR A 43 2.78 1.97 5.56
N LEU A 44 3.26 3.03 6.19
CA LEU A 44 3.33 4.34 5.56
C LEU A 44 4.54 4.32 4.61
N VAL A 45 4.29 4.62 3.34
CA VAL A 45 5.33 4.70 2.33
C VAL A 45 5.31 6.08 1.68
N LYS A 46 6.47 6.51 1.18
CA LYS A 46 6.62 7.74 0.42
C LYS A 46 7.14 7.42 -0.97
N GLU A 47 6.50 7.96 -1.98
CA GLU A 47 6.99 7.83 -3.35
C GLU A 47 8.37 8.48 -3.50
N VAL A 48 9.28 7.76 -4.15
CA VAL A 48 10.62 8.25 -4.49
C VAL A 48 10.60 8.69 -5.94
N VAL A 49 10.43 9.99 -6.16
CA VAL A 49 10.52 10.60 -7.48
C VAL A 49 12.00 10.78 -7.82
N SER A 50 12.47 10.19 -8.91
CA SER A 50 13.82 10.47 -9.42
C SER A 50 13.86 11.89 -9.98
N ASP A 51 14.87 12.69 -9.62
CA ASP A 51 15.03 14.13 -9.95
C ASP A 51 15.03 14.49 -11.46
N GLY A 52 14.89 13.51 -12.36
CA GLY A 52 14.76 13.70 -13.82
C GLY A 52 13.39 13.32 -14.41
N ASP A 53 12.49 12.72 -13.63
CA ASP A 53 11.24 12.09 -14.08
C ASP A 53 10.00 12.65 -13.35
N ALA A 54 10.03 13.94 -13.02
CA ALA A 54 8.85 14.64 -12.48
C ALA A 54 7.62 14.55 -13.42
N ASP A 55 7.81 14.11 -14.67
CA ASP A 55 6.79 13.90 -15.69
C ASP A 55 6.36 12.42 -15.86
N HIS A 56 6.94 11.45 -15.14
CA HIS A 56 6.67 10.01 -15.37
C HIS A 56 6.06 9.22 -14.21
N SER A 57 5.85 9.81 -13.03
CA SER A 57 5.02 9.14 -12.01
C SER A 57 3.53 9.21 -12.41
N GLU A 58 3.02 8.13 -12.99
CA GLU A 58 1.60 7.99 -13.35
C GLU A 58 0.69 8.07 -12.12
N ILE A 59 1.18 7.70 -10.93
CA ILE A 59 0.47 7.79 -9.66
C ILE A 59 0.37 9.24 -9.18
N SER A 60 1.45 10.02 -9.30
CA SER A 60 1.45 11.46 -8.99
C SER A 60 0.57 12.27 -9.95
N LYS A 61 0.43 11.84 -11.22
CA LYS A 61 -0.43 12.50 -12.22
C LYS A 61 -1.92 12.14 -12.08
N LYS A 62 -2.24 10.91 -11.67
CA LYS A 62 -3.59 10.56 -11.18
C LYS A 62 -3.76 11.21 -9.82
N LYS A 63 -4.14 12.50 -9.81
CA LYS A 63 -4.57 13.28 -8.65
C LYS A 63 -5.57 12.51 -7.78
N PHE A 64 -5.08 11.61 -6.93
CA PHE A 64 -5.73 11.33 -5.68
C PHE A 64 -5.47 12.56 -4.83
N LYS A 65 -6.42 13.50 -4.85
CA LYS A 65 -6.40 14.77 -4.10
C LYS A 65 -6.13 14.62 -2.60
N ASN A 66 -6.01 13.39 -2.09
CA ASN A 66 -5.93 13.03 -0.69
C ASN A 66 -4.57 12.40 -0.30
N SER A 67 -3.61 12.19 -1.21
CA SER A 67 -2.26 11.74 -0.82
C SER A 67 -1.39 12.96 -0.50
N ASP A 68 -1.38 13.36 0.77
CA ASP A 68 -0.52 14.44 1.25
C ASP A 68 0.95 14.16 0.89
N ASN A 69 1.54 15.05 0.09
CA ASN A 69 2.98 15.04 -0.24
C ASN A 69 3.54 13.72 -0.80
N GLY A 70 2.75 12.96 -1.57
CA GLY A 70 3.20 11.70 -2.18
C GLY A 70 3.42 10.59 -1.15
N THR A 71 2.67 10.62 -0.05
CA THR A 71 2.63 9.55 0.95
C THR A 71 1.40 8.67 0.77
N TYR A 72 1.57 7.38 1.04
CA TYR A 72 0.58 6.34 0.77
C TYR A 72 0.60 5.28 1.87
N ALA A 73 -0.48 4.50 1.96
CA ALA A 73 -0.54 3.32 2.79
C ALA A 73 -0.30 2.07 1.93
N LEU A 74 0.67 1.25 2.30
CA LEU A 74 1.02 0.01 1.61
C LEU A 74 0.65 -1.19 2.49
N LYS A 75 -0.29 -2.00 2.03
CA LYS A 75 -0.62 -3.29 2.64
C LYS A 75 0.25 -4.37 1.99
N LYS A 76 1.19 -4.94 2.74
CA LYS A 76 1.99 -6.11 2.37
C LYS A 76 1.35 -7.36 2.95
N ILE A 77 1.04 -8.35 2.12
CA ILE A 77 0.40 -9.62 2.51
C ILE A 77 1.34 -10.77 2.18
N PHE A 78 1.61 -11.63 3.16
CA PHE A 78 2.36 -12.86 2.97
C PHE A 78 1.41 -14.00 2.62
N ILE A 79 1.65 -14.64 1.47
CA ILE A 79 0.79 -15.68 0.92
C ILE A 79 1.57 -16.99 0.93
N GLN A 80 1.04 -17.96 1.67
CA GLN A 80 1.65 -19.29 1.87
C GLN A 80 0.83 -20.43 1.25
N SER A 81 -0.42 -20.16 0.84
CA SER A 81 -1.28 -21.15 0.19
C SER A 81 -1.94 -20.60 -1.08
N GLU A 82 -2.35 -21.51 -1.97
CA GLU A 82 -3.12 -21.16 -3.17
C GLU A 82 -4.50 -20.56 -2.83
N GLU A 83 -5.12 -21.04 -1.75
CA GLU A 83 -6.38 -20.48 -1.23
C GLU A 83 -6.20 -19.01 -0.81
N GLN A 84 -5.12 -18.69 -0.09
CA GLN A 84 -4.80 -17.30 0.26
C GLN A 84 -4.53 -16.44 -0.99
N LEU A 85 -3.86 -17.01 -1.99
CA LEU A 85 -3.63 -16.32 -3.26
C LEU A 85 -4.94 -16.00 -3.98
N ALA A 86 -5.90 -16.93 -3.98
CA ALA A 86 -7.22 -16.72 -4.57
C ALA A 86 -7.99 -15.60 -3.85
N LEU A 87 -7.98 -15.60 -2.52
CA LEU A 87 -8.62 -14.54 -1.71
C LEU A 87 -8.00 -13.16 -1.98
N VAL A 88 -6.67 -13.07 -2.07
CA VAL A 88 -6.00 -11.80 -2.36
C VAL A 88 -6.32 -11.32 -3.79
N LYS A 89 -6.38 -12.23 -4.77
CA LYS A 89 -6.79 -11.89 -6.14
C LYS A 89 -8.23 -11.37 -6.18
N GLU A 90 -9.13 -11.98 -5.41
CA GLU A 90 -10.51 -11.51 -5.28
C GLU A 90 -10.58 -10.15 -4.60
N GLU A 91 -9.81 -9.92 -3.52
CA GLU A 91 -9.72 -8.63 -2.84
C GLU A 91 -9.26 -7.52 -3.82
N ILE A 92 -8.21 -7.78 -4.60
CA ILE A 92 -7.71 -6.86 -5.63
C ILE A 92 -8.80 -6.61 -6.69
N HIS A 93 -9.42 -7.67 -7.20
CA HIS A 93 -10.45 -7.57 -8.22
C HIS A 93 -11.61 -6.71 -7.75
N VAL A 94 -12.21 -7.05 -6.61
CA VAL A 94 -13.34 -6.32 -6.02
C VAL A 94 -12.96 -4.86 -5.73
N SER A 95 -11.79 -4.62 -5.14
CA SER A 95 -11.33 -3.25 -4.82
C SER A 95 -11.11 -2.39 -6.08
N SER A 96 -10.72 -3.00 -7.20
CA SER A 96 -10.52 -2.31 -8.47
C SER A 96 -11.83 -1.88 -9.16
N LEU A 97 -12.97 -2.47 -8.80
CA LEU A 97 -14.28 -2.16 -9.39
C LEU A 97 -14.89 -0.86 -8.83
N PHE A 98 -14.43 -0.39 -7.67
CA PHE A 98 -15.04 0.76 -7.00
C PHE A 98 -14.30 2.06 -7.28
N SER A 99 -15.05 3.09 -7.65
CA SER A 99 -14.58 4.48 -7.71
C SER A 99 -15.64 5.38 -7.12
N HIS A 100 -15.54 5.63 -5.81
CA HIS A 100 -16.53 6.41 -5.06
C HIS A 100 -15.85 7.23 -3.96
N PRO A 101 -16.25 8.49 -3.70
CA PRO A 101 -15.60 9.37 -2.71
C PRO A 101 -15.56 8.80 -1.28
N ASN A 102 -16.52 7.93 -0.93
CA ASN A 102 -16.63 7.35 0.42
C ASN A 102 -16.18 5.88 0.50
N LEU A 103 -15.53 5.35 -0.54
CA LEU A 103 -14.93 4.02 -0.53
C LEU A 103 -13.42 4.16 -0.65
N LEU A 104 -12.68 3.35 0.12
CA LEU A 104 -11.22 3.37 0.05
C LEU A 104 -10.78 2.76 -1.30
N PRO A 105 -10.15 3.54 -2.19
CA PRO A 105 -9.81 3.08 -3.52
C PRO A 105 -8.44 2.39 -3.53
N LEU A 106 -8.33 1.33 -4.32
CA LEU A 106 -7.05 0.70 -4.64
C LEU A 106 -6.33 1.53 -5.71
N LEU A 107 -5.17 2.08 -5.37
CA LEU A 107 -4.38 2.93 -6.28
C LEU A 107 -3.55 2.10 -7.24
N ASP A 108 -2.88 1.10 -6.69
CA ASP A 108 -2.02 0.18 -7.42
C ASP A 108 -1.88 -1.14 -6.66
N HIS A 109 -1.42 -2.18 -7.35
CA HIS A 109 -1.14 -3.47 -6.74
C HIS A 109 -0.05 -4.25 -7.49
N ALA A 110 0.62 -5.16 -6.78
CA ALA A 110 1.54 -6.13 -7.35
C ALA A 110 1.50 -7.44 -6.56
N ILE A 111 1.68 -8.57 -7.25
CA ILE A 111 1.91 -9.88 -6.62
C ILE A 111 3.26 -10.38 -7.10
N ILE A 112 4.17 -10.64 -6.16
CA ILE A 112 5.56 -11.00 -6.42
C ILE A 112 5.80 -12.42 -5.89
N ALA A 113 6.35 -13.29 -6.73
CA ALA A 113 6.83 -14.60 -6.29
C ALA A 113 8.18 -14.45 -5.57
N VAL A 114 8.24 -14.92 -4.33
CA VAL A 114 9.43 -14.89 -3.47
C VAL A 114 9.94 -16.32 -3.29
N LYS A 115 11.24 -16.52 -3.51
CA LYS A 115 11.88 -17.83 -3.31
C LYS A 115 11.81 -18.20 -1.84
N GLY A 116 11.16 -19.32 -1.52
CA GLY A 116 11.07 -19.84 -0.16
C GLY A 116 12.43 -20.33 0.36
N ALA A 117 12.49 -20.54 1.68
CA ALA A 117 13.69 -21.04 2.36
C ALA A 117 14.07 -22.48 1.99
N GLN A 118 13.13 -23.25 1.44
CA GLN A 118 13.34 -24.62 0.94
C GLN A 118 13.33 -24.62 -0.59
N GLU A 119 14.31 -25.30 -1.21
CA GLU A 119 14.40 -25.42 -2.66
C GLU A 119 13.11 -26.01 -3.24
N GLY A 120 12.42 -25.24 -4.09
CA GLY A 120 11.22 -25.66 -4.80
C GLY A 120 9.89 -25.08 -4.28
N ILE A 121 9.86 -24.48 -3.08
CA ILE A 121 8.64 -23.84 -2.55
C ILE A 121 8.68 -22.34 -2.85
N TRP A 122 7.74 -21.86 -3.65
CA TRP A 122 7.54 -20.44 -3.91
C TRP A 122 6.48 -19.89 -2.96
N ASN A 123 6.80 -18.80 -2.26
CA ASN A 123 5.81 -18.00 -1.55
C ASN A 123 5.41 -16.82 -2.43
N TYR A 124 4.26 -16.21 -2.16
CA TYR A 124 3.89 -14.97 -2.81
C TYR A 124 3.81 -13.85 -1.78
N GLU A 125 4.16 -12.65 -2.21
CA GLU A 125 3.92 -11.42 -1.47
C GLU A 125 3.03 -10.53 -2.33
N ALA A 126 1.91 -10.09 -1.78
CA ALA A 126 1.06 -9.11 -2.42
C ALA A 126 1.22 -7.73 -1.79
N TYR A 127 1.22 -6.73 -2.63
CA TYR A 127 1.40 -5.33 -2.30
C TYR A 127 0.18 -4.57 -2.82
N LEU A 128 -0.61 -3.98 -1.94
CA LEU A 128 -1.78 -3.18 -2.29
C LEU A 128 -1.56 -1.75 -1.78
N LEU A 129 -1.65 -0.78 -2.69
CA LEU A 129 -1.40 0.63 -2.42
C LEU A 129 -2.71 1.40 -2.28
N PHE A 130 -2.83 2.18 -1.21
CA PHE A 130 -4.02 2.95 -0.86
C PHE A 130 -3.66 4.40 -0.53
N PRO A 131 -4.61 5.35 -0.62
CA PRO A 131 -4.46 6.65 0.01
C PRO A 131 -4.23 6.50 1.51
N VAL A 132 -3.39 7.37 2.09
CA VAL A 132 -3.20 7.40 3.54
C VAL A 132 -4.13 8.41 4.19
N HIS A 133 -4.71 8.03 5.33
CA HIS A 133 -5.40 8.94 6.24
C HIS A 133 -4.57 9.11 7.50
N LEU A 134 -3.91 10.25 7.64
CA LEU A 134 -3.00 10.52 8.77
C LEU A 134 -3.72 10.67 10.11
N ASP A 135 -5.01 11.06 10.07
CA ASP A 135 -5.87 11.15 11.25
C ASP A 135 -6.28 9.79 11.82
N GLY A 136 -5.88 8.69 11.17
CA GLY A 136 -6.20 7.33 11.61
C GLY A 136 -7.65 6.95 11.32
N THR A 137 -8.16 5.99 12.10
CA THR A 137 -9.52 5.48 11.92
C THR A 137 -10.54 6.30 12.69
N LEU A 138 -11.81 6.24 12.29
CA LEU A 138 -12.91 6.84 13.06
C LEU A 138 -12.96 6.33 14.51
N PHE A 139 -12.52 5.08 14.73
CA PHE A 139 -12.43 4.48 16.06
C PHE A 139 -11.35 5.13 16.92
N ASP A 140 -10.20 5.47 16.34
CA ASP A 140 -9.13 6.19 17.04
C ASP A 140 -9.61 7.58 17.46
N ILE A 141 -10.31 8.27 16.57
CA ILE A 141 -10.92 9.57 16.86
C ILE A 141 -11.98 9.43 17.97
N ALA A 142 -12.84 8.42 17.90
CA ALA A 142 -13.86 8.18 18.93
C ALA A 142 -13.25 7.91 20.31
N LYS A 143 -12.16 7.14 20.39
CA LYS A 143 -11.40 6.93 21.63
C LYS A 143 -10.82 8.23 22.18
N LEU A 144 -10.23 9.05 21.30
CA LEU A 144 -9.67 10.33 21.67
C LEU A 144 -10.75 11.26 22.24
N MET A 145 -11.90 11.37 21.58
CA MET A 145 -13.04 12.15 22.07
C MET A 145 -13.56 11.63 23.41
N GLN A 146 -13.68 10.31 23.57
CA GLN A 146 -14.10 9.70 24.83
C GLN A 146 -13.15 10.06 25.99
N SER A 147 -11.83 10.02 25.76
CA SER A 147 -10.84 10.43 26.77
C SER A 147 -10.96 11.91 27.16
N LYS A 148 -11.41 12.76 26.23
CA LYS A 148 -11.67 14.18 26.44
C LYS A 148 -13.08 14.49 26.94
N LYS A 149 -13.95 13.48 27.05
CA LYS A 149 -15.40 13.65 27.31
C LYS A 149 -16.12 14.53 26.27
N GLU A 150 -15.63 14.50 25.04
CA GLU A 150 -16.21 15.17 23.88
C GLU A 150 -17.10 14.19 23.10
N PHE A 151 -18.06 14.72 22.34
CA PHE A 151 -18.97 13.94 21.51
C PHE A 151 -19.13 14.58 20.14
N TYR A 152 -19.39 13.78 19.11
CA TYR A 152 -19.75 14.31 17.80
C TYR A 152 -21.04 15.12 17.92
N SER A 153 -21.03 16.35 17.38
CA SER A 153 -22.23 17.18 17.33
C SER A 153 -23.31 16.45 16.52
N PRO A 154 -24.54 16.29 17.05
CA PRO A 154 -25.66 15.75 16.28
C PRO A 154 -26.17 16.74 15.22
N TYR A 155 -25.72 18.00 15.28
CA TYR A 155 -26.07 19.04 14.31
C TYR A 155 -24.95 19.19 13.29
N CYS A 156 -25.29 19.13 11.99
CA CYS A 156 -24.41 19.60 10.94
C CYS A 156 -24.22 21.11 11.10
N SER A 157 -23.00 21.55 11.40
CA SER A 157 -22.65 22.96 11.38
C SER A 157 -22.69 23.45 9.92
N SER A 158 -23.82 23.99 9.50
CA SER A 158 -23.95 24.71 8.24
C SER A 158 -23.24 26.05 8.33
N ASN A 159 -21.91 26.04 8.39
CA ASN A 159 -21.12 27.25 8.16
C ASN A 159 -20.62 27.21 6.72
N ILE A 160 -21.54 27.50 5.79
CA ILE A 160 -21.18 28.05 4.48
C ILE A 160 -21.20 29.56 4.67
N SER A 161 -20.01 30.15 4.73
CA SER A 161 -19.79 31.58 4.52
C SER A 161 -19.06 31.73 3.19
#